data_AF-A0A1E1WG89-F1
#
_entry.id   AF-A0A1E1WG89-F1
#
_cell.length_a   1.000
_cell.length_b   1.000
_cell.length_c   1.000
_cell.angle_alpha   90.00
_cell.angle_beta   90.00
_cell.angle_gamma   90.00
#
_symmetry.space_group_name_H-M   'P 1'
#
loop_
_entity.id
_entity.type
_entity.pdbx_description
1 polymer ?
#
loop_
_entity_poly.entity_id
_entity_poly.type
_entity_poly.pdbx_seq_one_letter_code
_entity_poly.pdbx_strand_id
1 'polypeptide(L)'
;RYASAVLFTAATTLLSWPFTALIGIPIAIDMLILKRQVLEFIRWSVLSLLIILVPTVAVDSWHYGRLVVAPWNIVAYNIFTEHGPDLYGVEPWTYYFVNGFLNFNVVWVLALSCPLLLISCTVIASRSTCRAAFC
;
A
#
# COMPACT_ATOMS: atom_id res chain seq x y z
N ARG A 1 10.41 0.17 -13.83
CA ARG A 1 9.49 1.08 -13.11
C ARG A 1 8.36 0.29 -12.44
N TYR A 2 7.58 -0.49 -13.19
CA TYR A 2 6.51 -1.31 -12.61
C TYR A 2 6.97 -2.42 -11.68
N ALA A 3 8.06 -3.13 -12.03
CA ALA A 3 8.63 -4.17 -11.18
C ALA A 3 8.94 -3.68 -9.76
N SER A 4 9.63 -2.53 -9.63
CA SER A 4 9.94 -1.93 -8.34
C SER A 4 8.67 -1.43 -7.62
N ALA A 5 7.71 -0.86 -8.34
CA ALA A 5 6.45 -0.39 -7.75
C ALA A 5 5.63 -1.55 -7.16
N VAL A 6 5.50 -2.66 -7.89
CA VAL A 6 4.83 -3.88 -7.44
C VAL A 6 5.58 -4.51 -6.26
N LEU A 7 6.91 -4.59 -6.33
CA LEU A 7 7.73 -5.13 -5.24
C LEU A 7 7.59 -4.31 -3.95
N PHE A 8 7.69 -2.98 -4.01
CA PHE A 8 7.54 -2.13 -2.83
C PHE A 8 6.13 -2.19 -2.25
N THR A 9 5.11 -2.27 -3.11
CA THR A 9 3.71 -2.46 -2.67
C THR A 9 3.55 -3.82 -1.97
N ALA A 10 4.15 -4.88 -2.51
CA ALA A 10 4.13 -6.20 -1.88
C ALA A 10 4.90 -6.20 -0.55
N ALA A 11 6.04 -5.50 -0.48
CA ALA A 11 6.84 -5.39 0.74
C ALA A 11 6.06 -4.70 1.87
N THR A 12 5.44 -3.54 1.62
CA THR A 12 4.64 -2.84 2.65
C THR A 12 3.43 -3.67 3.09
N THR A 13 2.77 -4.34 2.13
CA THR A 13 1.58 -5.15 2.39
C THR A 13 1.89 -6.41 3.20
N LEU A 14 2.95 -7.13 2.84
CA LEU A 14 3.25 -8.44 3.42
C LEU A 14 4.11 -8.34 4.69
N LEU A 15 4.99 -7.33 4.79
CA LEU A 15 5.89 -7.17 5.94
C LEU A 15 5.35 -6.18 6.98
N SER A 16 4.59 -5.17 6.58
CA SER A 16 4.11 -4.13 7.49
C SER A 16 2.63 -4.33 7.83
N TRP A 17 1.73 -3.94 6.93
CA TRP A 17 0.29 -3.99 7.21
C TRP A 17 -0.50 -4.34 5.95
N PRO A 18 -1.29 -5.42 5.91
CA PRO A 18 -1.99 -5.87 4.70
C PRO A 18 -2.89 -4.82 4.04
N PHE A 19 -3.42 -3.84 4.79
CA PHE A 19 -4.28 -2.81 4.21
C PHE A 19 -3.52 -1.78 3.37
N THR A 20 -2.18 -1.73 3.45
CA THR A 20 -1.39 -0.89 2.54
C THR A 20 -1.47 -1.37 1.08
N ALA A 21 -2.00 -2.58 0.83
CA ALA A 21 -2.31 -3.06 -0.52
C ALA A 21 -3.17 -2.07 -1.31
N LEU A 22 -3.99 -1.26 -0.63
CA LEU A 22 -4.86 -0.25 -1.25
C LEU A 22 -4.06 0.81 -2.03
N ILE A 23 -2.82 1.09 -1.62
CA ILE A 23 -1.91 2.01 -2.33
C ILE A 23 -1.55 1.45 -3.71
N GLY A 24 -1.63 0.13 -3.91
CA GLY A 24 -1.39 -0.53 -5.17
C GLY A 24 -2.49 -0.36 -6.22
N ILE A 25 -3.69 0.12 -5.84
CA ILE A 25 -4.84 0.20 -6.76
C ILE A 25 -4.56 1.06 -8.01
N PRO A 26 -4.03 2.30 -7.90
CA PRO A 26 -3.75 3.11 -9.09
C PRO A 26 -2.73 2.45 -10.03
N ILE A 27 -1.74 1.76 -9.46
CA ILE A 27 -0.72 1.01 -10.22
C ILE A 27 -1.37 -0.16 -10.95
N ALA A 28 -2.24 -0.91 -10.27
CA ALA A 28 -2.98 -2.01 -10.87
C ALA A 28 -3.91 -1.52 -12.01
N ILE A 29 -4.61 -0.40 -11.83
CA ILE A 29 -5.44 0.22 -12.87
C ILE A 29 -4.59 0.61 -14.09
N ASP A 30 -3.45 1.27 -13.87
CA ASP A 30 -2.56 1.66 -14.98
C ASP A 30 -2.03 0.44 -15.75
N MET A 31 -1.58 -0.60 -15.06
CA MET A 31 -1.02 -1.79 -15.69
C MET A 31 -2.09 -2.66 -16.38
N LEU A 32 -3.23 -2.89 -15.73
CA LEU A 32 -4.28 -3.80 -16.22
C LEU A 32 -5.19 -3.14 -17.26
N ILE A 33 -5.62 -1.90 -17.00
CA ILE A 33 -6.65 -1.24 -17.83
C ILE A 33 -6.02 -0.34 -18.89
N LEU A 34 -5.13 0.58 -18.49
CA LEU A 34 -4.57 1.57 -19.43
C LEU A 34 -3.53 0.94 -20.37
N LYS A 35 -2.62 0.14 -19.83
CA LYS A 35 -1.50 -0.44 -20.59
C LYS A 35 -1.72 -1.88 -21.05
N ARG A 36 -2.76 -2.56 -20.53
CA ARG A 36 -3.11 -3.95 -20.84
C ARG A 36 -1.95 -4.95 -20.65
N GLN A 37 -1.04 -4.68 -19.71
CA GLN A 37 0.14 -5.48 -19.41
C GLN A 37 -0.15 -6.53 -18.32
N VAL A 38 -1.20 -7.33 -18.53
CA VAL A 38 -1.70 -8.29 -17.53
C VAL A 38 -0.67 -9.35 -17.18
N LEU A 39 0.03 -9.90 -18.18
CA LEU A 39 1.04 -10.95 -17.96
C LEU A 39 2.21 -10.44 -17.12
N GLU A 40 2.70 -9.23 -17.40
CA GLU A 40 3.78 -8.60 -16.63
C GLU A 40 3.32 -8.30 -15.20
N PHE A 41 2.10 -7.79 -15.01
CA PHE A 41 1.54 -7.57 -13.68
C PHE A 41 1.50 -8.86 -12.86
N ILE A 42 1.00 -9.95 -13.45
CA ILE A 42 0.93 -11.26 -12.78
C ILE A 42 2.34 -11.76 -12.48
N ARG A 43 3.26 -11.70 -13.44
CA ARG A 43 4.64 -12.16 -13.27
C ARG A 43 5.32 -11.45 -12.10
N TRP A 44 5.28 -10.12 -12.05
CA TRP A 44 5.93 -9.36 -10.98
C TRP A 44 5.21 -9.50 -9.64
N SER A 45 3.88 -9.63 -9.64
CA SER A 45 3.11 -9.86 -8.41
C SER A 45 3.42 -11.23 -7.80
N VAL A 46 3.44 -12.28 -8.62
CA VAL A 46 3.78 -13.65 -8.17
C VAL A 46 5.22 -13.73 -7.68
N LEU A 47 6.17 -13.15 -8.40
CA LEU A 47 7.57 -13.11 -7.96
C LEU A 47 7.72 -12.38 -6.62
N SER A 48 7.09 -11.22 -6.48
CA SER A 48 7.15 -10.43 -5.23
C SER A 48 6.49 -11.18 -4.07
N LEU A 49 5.35 -11.84 -4.33
CA LEU A 49 4.67 -12.67 -3.35
C LEU A 49 5.56 -13.82 -2.89
N LEU A 50 6.16 -14.57 -3.81
CA LEU A 50 7.00 -15.72 -3.46
C LEU A 50 8.25 -15.30 -2.69
N ILE A 51 8.93 -14.24 -3.14
CA ILE A 51 10.18 -13.77 -2.50
C ILE A 51 9.93 -13.27 -1.08
N ILE A 52 8.76 -12.70 -0.79
CA ILE A 52 8.48 -12.07 0.51
C ILE A 52 7.66 -13.00 1.42
N LEU A 53 6.59 -13.61 0.89
CA LEU A 53 5.68 -14.44 1.68
C LEU A 53 6.30 -15.77 2.09
N VAL A 54 7.10 -16.42 1.21
CA VAL A 54 7.65 -17.74 1.54
C VAL A 54 8.65 -17.66 2.71
N PRO A 55 9.63 -16.74 2.72
CA PRO A 55 10.54 -16.64 3.87
C PRO A 55 9.83 -16.20 5.15
N THR A 56 8.87 -15.28 5.07
CA THR A 56 8.13 -14.81 6.25
C THR A 56 7.30 -15.92 6.87
N VAL A 57 6.52 -16.65 6.07
CA VAL A 57 5.74 -17.81 6.55
C VAL A 57 6.66 -18.89 7.10
N ALA A 58 7.81 -19.16 6.48
CA ALA A 58 8.77 -20.14 6.97
C ALA A 58 9.33 -19.76 8.34
N VAL A 59 9.76 -18.50 8.50
CA VAL A 59 10.30 -17.97 9.77
C VAL A 59 9.22 -17.97 10.84
N ASP A 60 8.04 -17.43 10.55
CA ASP A 60 6.94 -17.37 11.51
C ASP A 60 6.53 -18.78 11.93
N SER A 61 6.34 -19.68 10.98
CA SER A 61 5.88 -21.03 11.28
C SER A 61 6.90 -21.83 12.10
N TRP A 62 8.20 -21.59 11.88
CA TRP A 62 9.26 -22.20 12.67
C TRP A 62 9.24 -21.71 14.13
N HIS A 63 9.06 -20.41 14.36
CA HIS A 63 9.02 -19.85 15.72
C HIS A 63 7.72 -20.19 16.46
N TYR A 64 6.57 -20.19 15.77
CA TYR A 64 5.27 -20.45 16.37
C TYR A 64 4.91 -21.94 16.46
N GLY A 65 5.71 -22.83 15.85
CA GLY A 65 5.48 -24.29 15.86
C GLY A 65 4.21 -24.73 15.12
N ARG A 66 3.60 -23.85 14.32
CA ARG A 66 2.39 -24.09 13.53
C ARG A 66 2.44 -23.26 12.26
N LEU A 67 1.70 -23.64 11.22
CA LEU A 67 1.62 -22.82 10.00
C LEU A 67 0.98 -21.47 10.30
N VAL A 68 1.75 -20.38 10.16
CA VAL A 68 1.31 -19.01 10.39
C VAL A 68 1.48 -18.19 9.12
N VAL A 69 0.37 -17.64 8.63
CA VAL A 69 0.36 -16.64 7.57
C VAL A 69 -0.13 -15.33 8.17
N ALA A 70 0.82 -14.52 8.68
CA ALA A 70 0.49 -13.33 9.47
C ALA A 70 -0.42 -12.32 8.73
N PRO A 71 -0.17 -11.94 7.45
CA PRO A 71 -1.04 -11.03 6.73
C PRO A 71 -2.48 -11.56 6.55
N TRP A 72 -2.62 -12.88 6.33
CA TRP A 72 -3.93 -13.52 6.21
C TRP A 72 -4.68 -13.52 7.53
N ASN A 73 -4.01 -13.86 8.64
CA ASN A 73 -4.63 -13.90 9.96
C ASN A 73 -5.18 -12.52 10.37
N ILE A 74 -4.45 -11.45 10.08
CA ILE A 74 -4.91 -10.07 10.33
C ILE A 74 -6.16 -9.74 9.52
N VAL A 75 -6.15 -10.05 8.22
CA VAL A 75 -7.31 -9.81 7.34
C VAL A 75 -8.51 -10.62 7.80
N ALA A 76 -8.30 -11.90 8.11
CA ALA A 76 -9.37 -12.79 8.52
C ALA A 76 -10.00 -12.35 9.84
N TYR A 77 -9.18 -11.93 10.79
CA TYR A 77 -9.65 -11.39 12.05
C TYR A 77 -10.46 -10.10 11.85
N ASN A 78 -9.94 -9.11 11.11
CA ASN A 78 -10.57 -7.79 11.01
C ASN A 78 -11.81 -7.77 10.12
N ILE A 79 -11.90 -8.64 9.11
CA ILE A 79 -12.98 -8.59 8.10
C ILE A 79 -14.00 -9.71 8.29
N PHE A 80 -13.58 -10.92 8.69
CA PHE A 80 -14.45 -12.10 8.71
C PHE A 80 -14.95 -12.49 10.10
N THR A 81 -14.70 -11.69 11.14
CA THR A 81 -15.21 -11.94 12.50
C THR A 81 -16.23 -10.89 12.94
N GLU A 82 -17.15 -11.27 13.83
CA GLU A 82 -18.24 -10.39 14.31
C GLU A 82 -17.75 -9.24 15.20
N HIS A 83 -16.63 -9.42 15.93
CA HIS A 83 -16.03 -8.36 16.77
C HIS A 83 -15.13 -7.42 15.96
N GLY A 84 -14.61 -7.87 14.80
CA GLY A 84 -13.89 -7.04 13.84
C GLY A 84 -12.76 -6.19 14.44
N PRO A 85 -12.53 -4.97 13.92
CA PRO A 85 -11.49 -4.06 14.40
C PRO A 85 -11.84 -3.36 15.73
N ASP A 86 -13.01 -3.63 16.32
CA ASP A 86 -13.57 -2.84 17.43
C ASP A 86 -13.04 -3.28 18.82
N LEU A 87 -11.95 -4.05 18.86
CA LEU A 87 -11.39 -4.61 20.09
C LEU A 87 -11.05 -3.53 21.14
N TYR A 88 -10.74 -2.32 20.69
CA TYR A 88 -10.38 -1.16 21.52
C TYR A 88 -11.44 -0.04 21.52
N GLY A 89 -12.62 -0.31 20.97
CA GLY A 89 -13.65 0.70 20.72
C GLY A 89 -13.45 1.44 19.39
N VAL A 90 -14.35 2.38 19.10
CA VAL A 90 -14.38 3.14 17.84
C VAL A 90 -14.25 4.63 18.14
N GLU A 91 -13.22 5.27 17.59
CA GLU A 91 -13.08 6.73 17.64
C GLU A 91 -13.85 7.43 16.50
N PRO A 92 -14.26 8.70 16.70
CA PRO A 92 -14.82 9.50 15.61
C PRO A 92 -13.77 9.73 14.51
N TRP A 93 -14.22 9.90 13.27
CA TRP A 93 -13.34 10.06 12.10
C TRP A 93 -12.32 11.20 12.22
N THR A 94 -12.60 12.24 13.01
CA THR A 94 -11.66 13.34 13.29
C THR A 94 -10.36 12.85 13.93
N TYR A 95 -10.40 11.70 14.59
CA TYR A 95 -9.23 11.05 15.18
C TYR A 95 -8.13 10.77 14.14
N TYR A 96 -8.46 10.47 12.88
CA TYR A 96 -7.46 10.26 11.83
C TYR A 96 -6.58 11.49 11.60
N PHE A 97 -7.13 12.71 11.72
CA PHE A 97 -6.37 13.94 11.56
C PHE A 97 -5.42 14.19 12.74
N VAL A 98 -5.92 13.98 13.96
CA VAL A 98 -5.13 14.13 15.19
C VAL A 98 -4.02 13.09 15.24
N ASN A 99 -4.36 11.83 14.98
CA ASN A 99 -3.40 10.72 14.97
C ASN A 99 -2.36 10.89 13.85
N GLY A 100 -2.78 11.31 12.65
CA GLY A 100 -1.87 11.58 11.53
C GLY A 100 -0.87 12.68 11.87
N PHE A 101 -1.34 13.80 12.44
CA PHE A 101 -0.46 14.89 12.87
C PHE A 101 0.46 14.48 14.03
N LEU A 102 -0.04 13.73 15.00
CA LEU A 102 0.76 13.30 16.14
C LEU A 102 1.88 12.32 15.73
N ASN A 103 1.61 11.39 14.80
CA ASN A 103 2.61 10.44 14.33
C ASN A 103 3.59 11.03 13.29
N PHE A 104 3.12 11.90 12.39
CA PHE A 104 3.91 12.36 11.24
C PHE A 104 4.18 13.88 11.22
N ASN A 105 3.66 14.64 12.17
CA ASN A 105 3.90 16.09 12.34
C ASN A 105 3.69 16.87 11.02
N VAL A 106 4.67 17.68 10.63
CA VAL A 106 4.65 18.51 9.41
C VAL A 106 4.52 17.66 8.14
N VAL A 107 5.04 16.42 8.15
CA VAL A 107 4.94 15.51 7.00
C VAL A 107 3.50 15.15 6.69
N TRP A 108 2.64 15.04 7.69
CA TRP A 108 1.20 14.79 7.47
C TRP A 108 0.52 15.93 6.70
N VAL A 109 0.80 17.16 7.10
CA VAL A 109 0.24 18.36 6.46
C VAL A 109 0.72 18.47 5.01
N LEU A 110 2.00 18.18 4.77
CA LEU A 110 2.55 18.14 3.41
C LEU A 110 1.93 17.01 2.57
N ALA A 111 1.69 15.82 3.15
CA ALA A 111 1.06 14.71 2.44
C ALA A 111 -0.37 15.06 1.98
N LEU A 112 -1.15 15.76 2.81
CA LEU A 112 -2.48 16.24 2.44
C LEU A 112 -2.46 17.27 1.29
N SER A 113 -1.36 18.00 1.12
CA SER A 113 -1.19 18.95 0.02
C SER A 113 -0.85 18.29 -1.33
N CYS A 114 -0.50 17.00 -1.34
CA CYS A 114 -0.04 16.28 -2.52
C CYS A 114 -0.99 16.38 -3.74
N PRO A 115 -2.33 16.22 -3.61
CA PRO A 115 -3.23 16.36 -4.75
C PRO A 115 -3.21 17.77 -5.36
N LEU A 116 -3.12 18.81 -4.53
CA LEU A 116 -3.03 20.20 -4.99
C LEU A 116 -1.70 20.47 -5.68
N LEU A 117 -0.60 19.91 -5.17
CA LEU A 117 0.71 20.00 -5.79
C LEU A 117 0.76 19.28 -7.14
N LEU A 118 0.13 18.10 -7.25
CA LEU A 118 0.01 17.37 -8.51
C LEU A 118 -0.79 18.16 -9.54
N ILE A 119 -1.94 18.73 -9.17
CA ILE A 119 -2.74 19.60 -10.05
C ILE A 119 -1.95 20.83 -10.48
N SER A 120 -1.26 21.48 -9.53
CA SER A 120 -0.44 22.65 -9.84
C SER A 120 0.69 22.30 -10.80
N CYS A 121 1.33 21.14 -10.62
CA CYS A 121 2.35 20.67 -11.54
C CYS A 121 1.80 20.43 -12.95
N THR A 122 0.65 19.76 -13.09
CA THR A 122 0.09 19.51 -14.43
C THR A 122 -0.27 20.80 -15.17
N VAL A 123 -0.80 21.79 -14.44
CA VAL A 123 -1.12 23.12 -15.00
C VAL A 123 0.15 23.87 -15.44
N ILE A 124 1.20 23.87 -14.62
CA ILE A 124 2.46 24.58 -14.92
C ILE A 124 3.26 23.85 -16.00
N ALA A 125 3.33 22.51 -15.95
CA ALA A 125 4.00 21.69 -16.95
C ALA A 125 3.32 21.78 -18.31
N SER A 126 1.99 21.91 -18.37
CA SER A 126 1.28 22.17 -19.63
C SER A 126 1.69 23.48 -20.30
N ARG A 127 2.24 24.45 -19.54
CA ARG A 127 2.72 25.74 -20.05
C ARG A 127 4.23 25.77 -20.30
N SER A 128 4.96 24.73 -19.90
CA SER A 128 6.43 24.71 -19.90
C SER A 128 6.94 23.73 -20.97
N THR A 129 7.85 24.18 -21.85
CA THR A 129 8.47 23.34 -22.89
C THR A 129 9.41 22.26 -22.33
N CYS A 130 9.80 22.37 -21.07
CA CYS A 130 10.65 21.39 -20.39
C CYS A 130 9.77 20.40 -19.60
N ARG A 131 9.86 19.11 -19.92
CA ARG A 131 9.23 18.04 -19.14
C ARG A 131 9.85 18.02 -17.75
N ALA A 132 9.10 18.45 -16.74
CA ALA A 132 9.50 18.26 -15.35
C ALA A 132 9.70 16.76 -15.11
N ALA A 133 10.89 16.30 -14.70
CA ALA A 133 11.18 14.87 -14.56
C ALA A 133 10.33 14.16 -13.48
N PHE A 134 9.56 14.93 -12.70
CA PHE A 134 8.68 14.49 -11.63
C PHE A 134 7.17 14.62 -11.98
N CYS A 135 6.85 15.06 -13.19
CA CYS A 135 5.52 15.02 -13.80
C CYS A 135 5.63 14.32 -15.18
#